data_AF-A0A7V4V1B1-F1
#
_entry.id   AF-A0A7V4V1B1-F1
#
_cell.length_a   1.000
_cell.length_b   1.000
_cell.length_c   1.000
_cell.angle_alpha   90.00
_cell.angle_beta   90.00
_cell.angle_gamma   90.00
#
_symmetry.space_group_name_H-M   'P 1'
#
loop_
_entity.id
_entity.type
_entity.pdbx_description
1 polymer ?
#
loop_
_entity_poly.entity_id
_entity_poly.type
_entity_poly.pdbx_seq_one_letter_code
_entity_poly.pdbx_strand_id
1 'polypeptide(L)'
;MKPKIEALIESGTTYQPLTIALSLLEEQYDIVKIHILTTHSAMEAVNKVLETFYPKQLYVIYGELVDAVGSLYDQAEYDKNIKTAVKSLKHDAVAIIASGTNWMTWQFSLATKDFPAFIVKTAKPYEEKSFFPQKEPLAISECGKVDENDGSTPVVYLQRLYCSSNVEKITVENKTIKFLGHEVGLTPQLAAMYAYLLHKGGQLDLSNDHTCDFNTFCENNSAFDNERVPVDSFHARFKPNVSKINAQFEEAHELVRKHLVIERDNNRFYIVGWELIL
;
A
#
# COMPACT_ATOMS: atom_id res chain seq x y z
N MET A 1 -25.46 -0.26 -23.52
CA MET A 1 -24.92 1.11 -23.39
C MET A 1 -23.95 1.08 -22.24
N LYS A 2 -22.71 1.58 -22.41
CA LYS A 2 -21.70 1.53 -21.33
C LYS A 2 -22.08 2.51 -20.22
N PRO A 3 -21.86 2.16 -18.94
CA PRO A 3 -22.03 3.10 -17.84
C PRO A 3 -21.09 4.29 -17.98
N LYS A 4 -21.58 5.50 -17.66
CA LYS A 4 -20.81 6.74 -17.73
C LYS A 4 -20.02 6.96 -16.45
N ILE A 5 -18.74 7.26 -16.57
CA ILE A 5 -17.86 7.49 -15.44
C ILE A 5 -16.96 8.71 -15.64
N GLU A 6 -16.44 9.23 -14.55
CA GLU A 6 -15.27 10.10 -14.54
C GLU A 6 -14.06 9.32 -14.02
N ALA A 7 -12.94 9.40 -14.74
CA ALA A 7 -11.70 8.73 -14.35
C ALA A 7 -10.86 9.68 -13.50
N LEU A 8 -10.52 9.28 -12.29
CA LEU A 8 -9.63 9.99 -11.39
C LEU A 8 -8.30 9.24 -11.36
N ILE A 9 -7.22 9.83 -11.86
CA ILE A 9 -5.97 9.09 -12.13
C ILE A 9 -4.78 9.81 -11.49
N GLU A 10 -4.04 9.10 -10.64
CA GLU A 10 -2.70 9.49 -10.22
C GLU A 10 -1.69 9.09 -11.31
N SER A 11 -0.93 10.06 -11.82
CA SER A 11 0.12 9.83 -12.83
C SER A 11 1.37 10.63 -12.53
N GLY A 12 2.52 9.98 -12.54
CA GLY A 12 3.86 10.56 -12.48
C GLY A 12 4.50 10.63 -13.87
N THR A 13 5.82 10.56 -13.92
CA THR A 13 6.62 10.67 -15.16
C THR A 13 6.51 9.44 -16.06
N THR A 14 6.16 8.28 -15.51
CA THR A 14 5.91 7.05 -16.28
C THR A 14 4.46 7.06 -16.78
N TYR A 15 4.27 7.37 -18.05
CA TYR A 15 2.94 7.60 -18.65
C TYR A 15 2.33 6.34 -19.30
N GLN A 16 3.07 5.26 -19.47
CA GLN A 16 2.55 4.03 -20.08
C GLN A 16 1.40 3.40 -19.27
N PRO A 17 1.46 3.35 -17.92
CA PRO A 17 0.31 2.89 -17.13
C PRO A 17 -0.94 3.77 -17.33
N LEU A 18 -0.78 5.08 -17.56
CA LEU A 18 -1.90 5.98 -17.83
C LEU A 18 -2.63 5.58 -19.13
N THR A 19 -1.91 5.37 -20.22
CA THR A 19 -2.51 4.99 -21.51
C THR A 19 -3.13 3.60 -21.47
N ILE A 20 -2.48 2.65 -20.79
CA ILE A 20 -3.03 1.30 -20.62
C ILE A 20 -4.32 1.36 -19.80
N ALA A 21 -4.33 2.09 -18.68
CA ALA A 21 -5.51 2.19 -17.82
C ALA A 21 -6.70 2.77 -18.55
N LEU A 22 -6.51 3.89 -19.27
CA LEU A 22 -7.58 4.54 -20.02
C LEU A 22 -8.14 3.62 -21.11
N SER A 23 -7.27 2.94 -21.87
CA SER A 23 -7.69 1.99 -22.90
C SER A 23 -8.54 0.85 -22.31
N LEU A 24 -8.11 0.26 -21.19
CA LEU A 24 -8.84 -0.82 -20.52
C LEU A 24 -10.17 -0.34 -19.90
N LEU A 25 -10.22 0.90 -19.41
CA LEU A 25 -11.47 1.50 -18.90
C LEU A 25 -12.46 1.77 -20.05
N GLU A 26 -12.00 2.28 -21.18
CA GLU A 26 -12.84 2.56 -22.36
C GLU A 26 -13.52 1.29 -22.90
N GLU A 27 -12.96 0.10 -22.68
CA GLU A 27 -13.60 -1.17 -23.03
C GLU A 27 -14.90 -1.41 -22.24
N GLN A 28 -14.97 -0.96 -21.00
CA GLN A 28 -16.06 -1.24 -20.06
C GLN A 28 -16.97 -0.03 -19.81
N TYR A 29 -16.45 1.18 -19.93
CA TYR A 29 -17.11 2.42 -19.54
C TYR A 29 -17.14 3.45 -20.67
N ASP A 30 -18.07 4.40 -20.57
CA ASP A 30 -18.07 5.65 -21.33
C ASP A 30 -17.42 6.73 -20.45
N ILE A 31 -16.13 6.98 -20.65
CA ILE A 31 -15.38 7.97 -19.87
C ILE A 31 -15.83 9.36 -20.32
N VAL A 32 -16.50 10.11 -19.47
CA VAL A 32 -16.97 11.47 -19.82
C VAL A 32 -15.95 12.55 -19.47
N LYS A 33 -15.09 12.31 -18.49
CA LYS A 33 -14.02 13.23 -18.11
C LYS A 33 -12.87 12.52 -17.41
N ILE A 34 -11.66 12.99 -17.65
CA ILE A 34 -10.44 12.52 -16.98
C ILE A 34 -9.92 13.61 -16.04
N HIS A 35 -9.63 13.25 -14.80
CA HIS A 35 -8.98 14.07 -13.80
C HIS A 35 -7.60 13.48 -13.51
N ILE A 36 -6.53 14.16 -13.91
CA ILE A 36 -5.16 13.71 -13.64
C ILE A 36 -4.56 14.44 -12.44
N LEU A 37 -4.16 13.70 -11.42
CA LEU A 37 -3.41 14.19 -10.27
C LEU A 37 -1.94 13.85 -10.49
N THR A 38 -1.09 14.87 -10.61
CA THR A 38 0.31 14.72 -11.02
C THR A 38 1.21 15.74 -10.32
N THR A 39 2.47 15.81 -10.74
CA THR A 39 3.48 16.76 -10.25
C THR A 39 3.83 17.74 -11.36
N HIS A 40 4.32 18.92 -11.01
CA HIS A 40 4.70 19.99 -11.94
C HIS A 40 5.62 19.45 -13.05
N SER A 41 6.61 18.65 -12.65
CA SER A 41 7.58 18.01 -13.54
C SER A 41 7.00 16.99 -14.52
N ALA A 42 5.84 16.38 -14.23
CA ALA A 42 5.20 15.37 -15.07
C ALA A 42 4.04 15.93 -15.91
N MET A 43 3.54 17.12 -15.60
CA MET A 43 2.37 17.73 -16.26
C MET A 43 2.50 17.82 -17.78
N GLU A 44 3.63 18.32 -18.30
CA GLU A 44 3.81 18.49 -19.75
C GLU A 44 3.74 17.15 -20.50
N ALA A 45 4.39 16.13 -19.94
CA ALA A 45 4.41 14.79 -20.53
C ALA A 45 3.01 14.15 -20.50
N VAL A 46 2.30 14.28 -19.38
CA VAL A 46 0.91 13.82 -19.24
C VAL A 46 0.00 14.52 -20.25
N ASN A 47 0.10 15.85 -20.35
CA ASN A 47 -0.72 16.64 -21.28
C ASN A 47 -0.51 16.17 -22.72
N LYS A 48 0.76 16.02 -23.13
CA LYS A 48 1.12 15.54 -24.46
C LYS A 48 0.54 14.16 -24.75
N VAL A 49 0.54 13.25 -23.77
CA VAL A 49 -0.05 11.92 -23.91
C VAL A 49 -1.57 12.00 -24.11
N LEU A 50 -2.27 12.80 -23.30
CA LEU A 50 -3.71 12.97 -23.44
C LEU A 50 -4.09 13.60 -24.78
N GLU A 51 -3.37 14.64 -25.22
CA GLU A 51 -3.59 15.27 -26.52
C GLU A 51 -3.32 14.32 -27.69
N THR A 52 -2.30 13.45 -27.56
CA THR A 52 -1.91 12.54 -28.65
C THR A 52 -2.86 11.34 -28.77
N PHE A 53 -3.18 10.70 -27.65
CA PHE A 53 -3.91 9.43 -27.65
C PHE A 53 -5.42 9.58 -27.37
N TYR A 54 -5.82 10.66 -26.69
CA TYR A 54 -7.21 10.90 -26.29
C TYR A 54 -7.71 12.33 -26.64
N PRO A 55 -7.51 12.81 -27.88
CA PRO A 55 -7.74 14.22 -28.26
C PRO A 55 -9.19 14.70 -28.14
N LYS A 56 -10.15 13.79 -28.06
CA LYS A 56 -11.59 14.10 -27.95
C LYS A 56 -12.10 14.05 -26.51
N GLN A 57 -11.26 13.59 -25.59
CA GLN A 57 -11.64 13.37 -24.22
C GLN A 57 -11.53 14.67 -23.44
N LEU A 58 -12.56 15.01 -22.66
CA LEU A 58 -12.46 16.13 -21.74
C LEU A 58 -11.53 15.74 -20.59
N TYR A 59 -10.52 16.56 -20.29
CA TYR A 59 -9.62 16.31 -19.17
C TYR A 59 -9.24 17.57 -18.40
N VAL A 60 -8.80 17.38 -17.15
CA VAL A 60 -8.21 18.41 -16.28
C VAL A 60 -6.99 17.81 -15.59
N ILE A 61 -5.89 18.56 -15.56
CA ILE A 61 -4.64 18.15 -14.92
C ILE A 61 -4.41 19.04 -13.69
N TYR A 62 -4.13 18.42 -12.55
CA TYR A 62 -3.81 19.08 -11.29
C TYR A 62 -2.39 18.68 -10.88
N GLY A 63 -1.51 19.64 -10.67
CA GLY A 63 -0.12 19.36 -10.32
C GLY A 63 0.83 20.54 -10.39
N GLU A 64 0.36 21.72 -10.82
CA GLU A 64 1.19 22.88 -11.14
C GLU A 64 2.10 23.32 -9.99
N LEU A 65 1.66 23.07 -8.75
CA LEU A 65 2.32 23.49 -7.52
C LEU A 65 2.83 22.31 -6.67
N VAL A 66 3.07 21.15 -7.28
CA VAL A 66 3.53 19.93 -6.59
C VAL A 66 4.87 19.49 -7.17
N ASP A 67 5.95 19.57 -6.39
CA ASP A 67 7.34 19.39 -6.87
C ASP A 67 7.86 17.93 -6.80
N ALA A 68 7.00 16.97 -6.42
CA ALA A 68 7.32 15.55 -6.24
C ALA A 68 8.25 15.19 -5.06
N VAL A 69 8.82 16.19 -4.36
CA VAL A 69 9.77 15.97 -3.25
C VAL A 69 9.09 15.36 -2.02
N GLY A 70 7.79 15.58 -1.86
CA GLY A 70 7.00 15.06 -0.74
C GLY A 70 7.15 15.90 0.52
N SER A 71 7.48 17.17 0.37
CA SER A 71 7.47 18.14 1.47
C SER A 71 6.07 18.29 2.06
N LEU A 72 5.96 18.86 3.27
CA LEU A 72 4.65 19.17 3.85
C LEU A 72 3.81 20.09 2.95
N TYR A 73 4.48 20.99 2.21
CA TYR A 73 3.84 21.85 1.23
C TYR A 73 3.29 21.04 0.05
N ASP A 74 4.11 20.17 -0.55
CA ASP A 74 3.67 19.29 -1.65
C ASP A 74 2.47 18.44 -1.25
N GLN A 75 2.52 17.84 -0.06
CA GLN A 75 1.45 16.98 0.43
C GLN A 75 0.15 17.76 0.66
N ALA A 76 0.23 18.98 1.22
CA ALA A 76 -0.93 19.82 1.43
C ALA A 76 -1.58 20.30 0.11
N GLU A 77 -0.77 20.68 -0.86
CA GLU A 77 -1.26 21.11 -2.17
C GLU A 77 -1.81 19.92 -2.98
N TYR A 78 -1.17 18.75 -2.89
CA TYR A 78 -1.66 17.53 -3.51
C TYR A 78 -3.01 17.08 -2.92
N ASP A 79 -3.16 17.09 -1.60
CA ASP A 79 -4.44 16.80 -0.93
C ASP A 79 -5.55 17.79 -1.35
N LYS A 80 -5.23 19.09 -1.42
CA LYS A 80 -6.15 20.12 -1.94
C LYS A 80 -6.54 19.85 -3.40
N ASN A 81 -5.61 19.42 -4.24
CA ASN A 81 -5.88 19.05 -5.64
C ASN A 81 -6.82 17.84 -5.73
N ILE A 82 -6.57 16.78 -4.94
CA ILE A 82 -7.46 15.61 -4.92
C ILE A 82 -8.86 16.00 -4.44
N LYS A 83 -8.97 16.77 -3.35
CA LYS A 83 -10.27 17.25 -2.83
C LYS A 83 -11.02 18.09 -3.87
N THR A 84 -10.30 18.91 -4.64
CA THR A 84 -10.89 19.71 -5.72
C THR A 84 -11.39 18.82 -6.85
N ALA A 85 -10.60 17.84 -7.28
CA ALA A 85 -11.00 16.89 -8.31
C ALA A 85 -12.26 16.11 -7.88
N VAL A 86 -12.25 15.51 -6.67
CA VAL A 86 -13.36 14.76 -6.10
C VAL A 86 -14.64 15.60 -5.99
N LYS A 87 -14.55 16.85 -5.51
CA LYS A 87 -15.72 17.75 -5.43
C LYS A 87 -16.30 18.15 -6.79
N SER A 88 -15.51 18.05 -7.84
CA SER A 88 -15.92 18.46 -9.19
C SER A 88 -16.56 17.35 -10.02
N LEU A 89 -16.58 16.12 -9.50
CA LEU A 89 -17.21 14.96 -10.12
C LEU A 89 -18.73 15.15 -10.24
N LYS A 90 -19.28 14.78 -11.39
CA LYS A 90 -20.71 14.80 -11.72
C LYS A 90 -21.27 13.41 -12.03
N HIS A 91 -20.40 12.44 -12.27
CA HIS A 91 -20.71 11.04 -12.50
C HIS A 91 -19.95 10.14 -11.53
N ASP A 92 -20.27 8.84 -11.55
CA ASP A 92 -19.55 7.84 -10.77
C ASP A 92 -18.06 7.87 -11.10
N ALA A 93 -17.22 7.84 -10.07
CA ALA A 93 -15.79 7.92 -10.22
C ALA A 93 -15.16 6.52 -10.26
N VAL A 94 -14.14 6.35 -11.09
CA VAL A 94 -13.19 5.24 -11.01
C VAL A 94 -11.81 5.80 -10.76
N ALA A 95 -11.17 5.37 -9.67
CA ALA A 95 -9.85 5.80 -9.28
C ALA A 95 -8.78 4.86 -9.86
N ILE A 96 -7.70 5.43 -10.39
CA ILE A 96 -6.57 4.68 -10.96
C ILE A 96 -5.27 5.19 -10.36
N ILE A 97 -4.46 4.29 -9.82
CA ILE A 97 -3.05 4.56 -9.53
C ILE A 97 -2.25 4.08 -10.74
N ALA A 98 -1.89 5.00 -11.62
CA ALA A 98 -1.12 4.68 -12.82
C ALA A 98 0.38 4.72 -12.52
N SER A 99 0.86 5.83 -11.97
CA SER A 99 2.23 5.98 -11.51
C SER A 99 2.32 7.17 -10.55
N GLY A 100 3.28 7.16 -9.64
CA GLY A 100 3.42 8.19 -8.64
C GLY A 100 4.51 7.85 -7.64
N THR A 101 4.80 8.78 -6.74
CA THR A 101 5.64 8.48 -5.58
C THR A 101 4.79 7.79 -4.50
N ASN A 102 5.43 7.04 -3.61
CA ASN A 102 4.72 6.34 -2.53
C ASN A 102 3.86 7.28 -1.68
N TRP A 103 4.29 8.54 -1.46
CA TRP A 103 3.53 9.51 -0.68
C TRP A 103 2.31 10.05 -1.44
N MET A 104 2.41 10.20 -2.76
CA MET A 104 1.24 10.56 -3.59
C MET A 104 0.22 9.43 -3.54
N THR A 105 0.68 8.20 -3.84
CA THR A 105 -0.16 7.01 -3.84
C THR A 105 -0.88 6.82 -2.50
N TRP A 106 -0.17 7.09 -1.41
CA TRP A 106 -0.74 7.11 -0.07
C TRP A 106 -1.91 8.11 0.04
N GLN A 107 -1.67 9.40 -0.22
CA GLN A 107 -2.69 10.45 -0.12
C GLN A 107 -3.87 10.19 -1.07
N PHE A 108 -3.58 9.76 -2.30
CA PHE A 108 -4.58 9.42 -3.29
C PHE A 108 -5.45 8.25 -2.84
N SER A 109 -4.85 7.19 -2.29
CA SER A 109 -5.60 6.02 -1.81
C SER A 109 -6.55 6.36 -0.66
N LEU A 110 -6.13 7.22 0.27
CA LEU A 110 -6.99 7.68 1.37
C LEU A 110 -8.18 8.48 0.86
N ALA A 111 -7.94 9.39 -0.07
CA ALA A 111 -8.96 10.25 -0.63
C ALA A 111 -9.91 9.54 -1.60
N THR A 112 -9.48 8.38 -2.15
CA THR A 112 -10.26 7.61 -3.13
C THR A 112 -10.86 6.33 -2.57
N LYS A 113 -10.80 6.13 -1.25
CA LYS A 113 -11.22 4.90 -0.58
C LYS A 113 -12.69 4.47 -0.84
N ASP A 114 -13.53 5.44 -1.17
CA ASP A 114 -14.96 5.23 -1.38
C ASP A 114 -15.30 4.99 -2.87
N PHE A 115 -14.30 5.00 -3.76
CA PHE A 115 -14.46 4.72 -5.19
C PHE A 115 -13.90 3.34 -5.55
N PRO A 116 -14.40 2.69 -6.61
CA PRO A 116 -13.68 1.61 -7.27
C PRO A 116 -12.27 2.09 -7.68
N ALA A 117 -11.25 1.54 -7.04
CA ALA A 117 -9.84 1.88 -7.29
C ALA A 117 -9.12 0.72 -8.00
N PHE A 118 -8.22 1.04 -8.93
CA PHE A 118 -7.43 0.05 -9.65
C PHE A 118 -5.97 0.48 -9.82
N ILE A 119 -5.09 -0.49 -10.03
CA ILE A 119 -3.72 -0.30 -10.50
C ILE A 119 -3.53 -1.09 -11.80
N VAL A 120 -2.69 -0.58 -12.70
CA VAL A 120 -2.29 -1.34 -13.89
C VAL A 120 -1.23 -2.36 -13.47
N LYS A 121 -1.49 -3.63 -13.79
CA LYS A 121 -0.52 -4.72 -13.64
C LYS A 121 -0.18 -5.31 -15.00
N THR A 122 1.08 -5.70 -15.11
CA THR A 122 1.57 -6.54 -16.20
C THR A 122 1.74 -7.95 -15.66
N ALA A 123 1.40 -8.97 -16.44
CA ALA A 123 1.66 -10.35 -16.02
C ALA A 123 3.17 -10.59 -15.91
N LYS A 124 3.62 -11.27 -14.85
CA LYS A 124 5.04 -11.55 -14.53
C LYS A 124 5.93 -11.95 -15.73
N PRO A 125 5.50 -12.78 -16.70
CA PRO A 125 6.34 -13.15 -17.84
C PRO A 125 6.68 -11.98 -18.79
N TYR A 126 5.98 -10.85 -18.67
CA TYR A 126 6.06 -9.69 -19.58
C TYR A 126 6.52 -8.41 -18.85
N GLU A 127 6.84 -8.46 -17.56
CA GLU A 127 7.26 -7.30 -16.76
C GLU A 127 8.55 -6.63 -17.28
N GLU A 128 9.42 -7.37 -17.97
CA GLU A 128 10.71 -6.87 -18.47
C GLU A 128 10.76 -6.51 -19.97
N LYS A 129 9.68 -6.73 -20.75
CA LYS A 129 9.78 -6.67 -22.22
C LYS A 129 8.69 -5.80 -22.87
N SER A 130 9.11 -4.57 -23.23
CA SER A 130 8.54 -3.68 -24.26
C SER A 130 7.03 -3.40 -24.21
N PHE A 131 6.68 -2.23 -23.65
CA PHE A 131 5.32 -1.67 -23.60
C PHE A 131 4.91 -0.88 -24.84
N PHE A 132 5.09 -1.46 -26.04
CA PHE A 132 4.35 -1.04 -27.22
C PHE A 132 3.29 -2.08 -27.54
N PRO A 133 2.11 -1.69 -28.05
CA PRO A 133 1.14 -2.65 -28.58
C PRO A 133 1.74 -3.36 -29.80
N GLN A 134 2.45 -4.47 -29.54
CA GLN A 134 2.94 -5.37 -30.58
C GLN A 134 1.79 -6.32 -30.94
N LYS A 135 1.65 -6.61 -32.24
CA LYS A 135 0.59 -7.52 -32.74
C LYS A 135 0.73 -8.96 -32.22
N GLU A 136 1.89 -9.33 -31.68
CA GLU A 136 2.18 -10.66 -31.12
C GLU A 136 3.14 -10.51 -29.91
N PRO A 137 2.69 -10.66 -28.66
CA PRO A 137 3.55 -10.51 -27.49
C PRO A 137 4.30 -11.81 -27.20
N LEU A 138 5.57 -11.85 -27.59
CA LEU A 138 6.50 -12.95 -27.30
C LEU A 138 7.22 -12.69 -25.96
N ALA A 139 7.10 -13.61 -25.00
CA ALA A 139 7.96 -13.63 -23.81
C ALA A 139 9.06 -14.67 -24.00
N ILE A 140 10.25 -14.41 -23.44
CA ILE A 140 11.31 -15.42 -23.30
C ILE A 140 11.56 -15.55 -21.81
N SER A 141 11.25 -16.72 -21.26
CA SER A 141 11.48 -17.09 -19.86
C SER A 141 12.98 -17.14 -19.52
N GLU A 142 13.31 -17.20 -18.22
CA GLU A 142 14.69 -17.30 -17.72
C GLU A 142 15.44 -18.54 -18.26
N CYS A 143 14.72 -19.59 -18.67
CA CYS A 143 15.29 -20.79 -19.27
C CYS A 143 15.38 -20.75 -20.82
N GLY A 144 15.10 -19.58 -21.43
CA GLY A 144 15.20 -19.39 -22.88
C GLY A 144 14.02 -19.92 -23.68
N LYS A 145 12.94 -20.37 -23.02
CA LYS A 145 11.73 -20.82 -23.70
C LYS A 145 10.90 -19.62 -24.13
N VAL A 146 10.51 -19.60 -25.40
CA VAL A 146 9.56 -18.64 -25.96
C VAL A 146 8.16 -19.05 -25.49
N ASP A 147 7.51 -18.19 -24.70
CA ASP A 147 6.11 -18.33 -24.33
C ASP A 147 5.29 -17.35 -25.19
N GLU A 148 4.53 -17.91 -26.13
CA GLU A 148 3.55 -17.19 -26.94
C GLU A 148 2.28 -16.98 -26.10
N ASN A 149 1.80 -15.73 -26.02
CA ASN A 149 0.48 -15.48 -25.43
C ASN A 149 -0.59 -15.92 -26.43
N ASP A 150 -1.36 -16.96 -26.07
CA ASP A 150 -2.47 -17.48 -26.89
C ASP A 150 -3.75 -16.63 -26.82
N GLY A 151 -3.69 -15.48 -26.14
CA GLY A 151 -4.82 -14.57 -25.94
C GLY A 151 -5.71 -14.93 -24.74
N SER A 152 -5.44 -16.03 -24.03
CA SER A 152 -6.24 -16.44 -22.86
C SER A 152 -5.90 -15.64 -21.58
N THR A 153 -4.69 -15.09 -21.50
CA THR A 153 -4.23 -14.30 -20.34
C THR A 153 -3.90 -12.88 -20.80
N PRO A 154 -4.64 -11.84 -20.37
CA PRO A 154 -4.32 -10.47 -20.74
C PRO A 154 -2.94 -10.08 -20.18
N VAL A 155 -2.04 -9.62 -21.07
CA VAL A 155 -0.67 -9.19 -20.72
C VAL A 155 -0.69 -8.05 -19.71
N VAL A 156 -1.67 -7.16 -19.83
CA VAL A 156 -1.91 -6.03 -18.93
C VAL A 156 -3.37 -6.05 -18.48
N TYR A 157 -3.62 -5.73 -17.21
CA TYR A 157 -4.97 -5.72 -16.64
C TYR A 157 -5.11 -4.69 -15.52
N LEU A 158 -6.35 -4.29 -15.26
CA LEU A 158 -6.73 -3.47 -14.10
C LEU A 158 -6.92 -4.37 -12.89
N GLN A 159 -5.98 -4.34 -11.96
CA GLN A 159 -6.14 -5.00 -10.67
C GLN A 159 -6.95 -4.09 -9.75
N ARG A 160 -8.12 -4.57 -9.32
CA ARG A 160 -8.92 -3.86 -8.32
C ARG A 160 -8.19 -3.79 -6.99
N LEU A 161 -8.16 -2.60 -6.41
CA LEU A 161 -7.67 -2.34 -5.07
C LEU A 161 -8.86 -2.31 -4.12
N TYR A 162 -8.66 -2.91 -2.95
CA TYR A 162 -9.65 -2.94 -1.88
C TYR A 162 -9.09 -2.13 -0.71
N CYS A 163 -9.87 -1.16 -0.24
CA CYS A 163 -9.48 -0.23 0.83
C CYS A 163 -9.45 -0.89 2.21
N SER A 164 -10.11 -2.03 2.34
CA SER A 164 -10.01 -2.92 3.48
C SER A 164 -9.70 -4.32 2.98
N SER A 165 -8.72 -4.94 3.61
CA SER A 165 -8.48 -6.37 3.50
C SER A 165 -8.89 -6.98 4.83
N ASN A 166 -9.77 -7.98 4.79
CA ASN A 166 -10.03 -8.81 5.98
C ASN A 166 -8.87 -9.78 6.26
N VAL A 167 -7.81 -9.75 5.45
CA VAL A 167 -6.60 -10.52 5.71
C VAL A 167 -5.80 -9.77 6.78
N GLU A 168 -5.64 -10.43 7.92
CA GLU A 168 -4.82 -9.96 9.02
C GLU A 168 -3.40 -9.64 8.49
N LYS A 169 -3.05 -8.35 8.43
CA LYS A 169 -1.80 -7.90 7.79
C LYS A 169 -0.58 -8.28 8.61
N ILE A 170 -0.77 -8.45 9.93
CA ILE A 170 0.23 -8.89 10.89
C ILE A 170 -0.35 -10.02 11.75
N THR A 171 0.38 -11.11 11.87
CA THR A 171 0.05 -12.19 12.81
C THR A 171 1.28 -12.58 13.61
N VAL A 172 1.06 -13.06 14.83
CA VAL A 172 2.11 -13.69 15.62
C VAL A 172 1.71 -15.14 15.86
N GLU A 173 2.39 -16.04 15.17
CA GLU A 173 2.17 -17.48 15.29
C GLU A 173 3.38 -18.12 15.95
N ASN A 174 3.20 -18.66 17.16
CA ASN A 174 4.26 -19.26 17.96
C ASN A 174 5.44 -18.31 18.19
N LYS A 175 6.50 -18.46 17.40
CA LYS A 175 7.75 -17.72 17.50
C LYS A 175 7.95 -16.78 16.33
N THR A 176 6.97 -16.65 15.44
CA THR A 176 7.14 -15.96 14.16
C THR A 176 6.14 -14.82 14.05
N ILE A 177 6.64 -13.63 13.77
CA ILE A 177 5.82 -12.51 13.32
C ILE A 177 5.74 -12.59 11.80
N LYS A 178 4.53 -12.68 11.26
CA LYS A 178 4.28 -12.60 9.83
C LYS A 178 3.69 -11.23 9.50
N PHE A 179 4.28 -10.53 8.55
CA PHE A 179 3.82 -9.20 8.12
C PHE A 179 3.95 -9.04 6.61
N LEU A 180 2.81 -8.91 5.92
CA LEU A 180 2.72 -8.74 4.46
C LEU A 180 3.61 -9.74 3.67
N GLY A 181 3.67 -11.00 4.12
CA GLY A 181 4.46 -12.06 3.48
C GLY A 181 5.94 -12.16 3.92
N HIS A 182 6.39 -11.29 4.83
CA HIS A 182 7.69 -11.40 5.49
C HIS A 182 7.56 -12.07 6.84
N GLU A 183 8.57 -12.87 7.21
CA GLU A 183 8.59 -13.60 8.47
C GLU A 183 9.80 -13.19 9.32
N VAL A 184 9.58 -12.97 10.61
CA VAL A 184 10.65 -12.69 11.59
C VAL A 184 10.54 -13.66 12.76
N GLY A 185 11.60 -14.44 12.97
CA GLY A 185 11.70 -15.34 14.11
C GLY A 185 12.10 -14.60 15.39
N LEU A 186 11.40 -14.89 16.48
CA LEU A 186 11.64 -14.39 17.83
C LEU A 186 11.73 -15.54 18.82
N THR A 187 12.27 -15.27 20.01
CA THR A 187 12.13 -16.24 21.12
C THR A 187 10.69 -16.21 21.66
N PRO A 188 10.19 -17.28 22.31
CA PRO A 188 8.80 -17.34 22.78
C PRO A 188 8.35 -16.15 23.61
N GLN A 189 9.21 -15.67 24.53
CA GLN A 189 8.89 -14.54 25.37
C GLN A 189 8.82 -13.22 24.58
N LEU A 190 9.70 -13.03 23.60
CA LEU A 190 9.67 -11.84 22.74
C LEU A 190 8.43 -11.84 21.84
N ALA A 191 8.09 -12.99 21.26
CA ALA A 191 6.89 -13.17 20.45
C ALA A 191 5.61 -12.91 21.27
N ALA A 192 5.51 -13.46 22.49
CA ALA A 192 4.37 -13.23 23.37
C ALA A 192 4.22 -11.78 23.78
N MET A 193 5.32 -11.09 24.12
CA MET A 193 5.31 -9.66 24.45
C MET A 193 4.88 -8.79 23.28
N TYR A 194 5.33 -9.12 22.07
CA TYR A 194 4.90 -8.42 20.86
C TYR A 194 3.41 -8.69 20.56
N ALA A 195 2.98 -9.95 20.64
CA ALA A 195 1.57 -10.32 20.46
C ALA A 195 0.65 -9.62 21.47
N TYR A 196 1.08 -9.49 22.72
CA TYR A 196 0.34 -8.75 23.73
C TYR A 196 0.27 -7.24 23.44
N LEU A 197 1.37 -6.63 22.95
CA LEU A 197 1.35 -5.24 22.48
C LEU A 197 0.33 -5.05 21.35
N LEU A 198 0.29 -5.96 20.37
CA LEU A 198 -0.73 -5.96 19.31
C LEU A 198 -2.15 -6.09 19.87
N HIS A 199 -2.36 -7.04 20.80
CA HIS A 199 -3.64 -7.27 21.46
C HIS A 199 -4.16 -6.03 22.19
N LYS A 200 -3.27 -5.19 22.74
CA LYS A 200 -3.62 -3.92 23.37
C LYS A 200 -3.75 -2.75 22.37
N GLY A 201 -3.85 -3.04 21.08
CA GLY A 201 -4.00 -2.02 20.03
C GLY A 201 -2.69 -1.35 19.65
N GLY A 202 -1.59 -2.10 19.65
CA GLY A 202 -0.27 -1.64 19.21
C GLY A 202 0.36 -0.58 20.12
N GLN A 203 -0.21 -0.34 21.31
CA GLN A 203 0.23 0.68 22.25
C GLN A 203 0.13 0.17 23.71
N LEU A 204 1.11 0.52 24.53
CA LEU A 204 1.16 0.19 25.96
C LEU A 204 1.69 1.39 26.77
N ASP A 205 1.11 1.62 27.94
CA ASP A 205 1.60 2.60 28.92
C ASP A 205 2.07 1.87 30.19
N LEU A 206 3.39 1.80 30.38
CA LEU A 206 4.00 1.09 31.52
C LEU A 206 3.87 1.84 32.85
N SER A 207 3.13 2.95 32.87
CA SER A 207 2.62 3.53 34.12
C SER A 207 1.55 2.62 34.75
N ASN A 208 0.92 1.74 33.96
CA ASN A 208 0.01 0.70 34.42
C ASN A 208 0.74 -0.63 34.62
N ASP A 209 0.31 -1.40 35.62
CA ASP A 209 0.78 -2.79 35.78
C ASP A 209 0.02 -3.72 34.84
N HIS A 210 0.73 -4.24 33.85
CA HIS A 210 0.20 -5.18 32.86
C HIS A 210 0.51 -6.65 33.20
N THR A 211 1.08 -6.95 34.36
CA THR A 211 1.58 -8.30 34.70
C THR A 211 0.47 -9.35 34.71
N CYS A 212 -0.63 -9.09 35.42
CA CYS A 212 -1.77 -10.01 35.46
C CYS A 212 -2.38 -10.20 34.06
N ASP A 213 -2.72 -9.09 33.39
CA ASP A 213 -3.28 -9.08 32.05
C ASP A 213 -2.44 -9.84 31.02
N PHE A 214 -1.10 -9.66 31.06
CA PHE A 214 -0.18 -10.34 30.15
C PHE A 214 -0.16 -11.84 30.42
N ASN A 215 -0.06 -12.26 31.69
CA ASN A 215 -0.03 -13.68 32.04
C ASN A 215 -1.35 -14.36 31.64
N THR A 216 -2.49 -13.72 31.92
CA THR A 216 -3.81 -14.21 31.48
C THR A 216 -3.92 -14.24 29.95
N PHE A 217 -3.34 -13.28 29.23
CA PHE A 217 -3.27 -13.35 27.76
C PHE A 217 -2.47 -14.56 27.27
N CYS A 218 -1.33 -14.87 27.91
CA CYS A 218 -0.51 -16.02 27.56
C CYS A 218 -1.20 -17.36 27.88
N GLU A 219 -1.82 -17.49 29.04
CA GLU A 219 -2.57 -18.68 29.46
C GLU A 219 -3.76 -18.97 28.52
N ASN A 220 -4.43 -17.93 28.04
CA ASN A 220 -5.56 -18.08 27.13
C ASN A 220 -5.16 -18.31 25.66
N ASN A 221 -3.87 -18.27 25.34
CA ASN A 221 -3.37 -18.45 23.98
C ASN A 221 -2.52 -19.72 23.90
N SER A 222 -3.00 -20.73 23.19
CA SER A 222 -2.33 -22.03 23.06
C SER A 222 -0.91 -21.96 22.47
N ALA A 223 -0.56 -20.88 21.76
CA ALA A 223 0.79 -20.65 21.26
C ALA A 223 1.78 -20.21 22.37
N PHE A 224 1.26 -19.72 23.50
CA PHE A 224 2.02 -19.12 24.60
C PHE A 224 1.75 -19.76 25.98
N ASP A 225 0.81 -20.70 26.06
CA ASP A 225 0.49 -21.48 27.26
C ASP A 225 1.64 -22.46 27.63
N ASN A 226 2.74 -21.90 28.15
CA ASN A 226 3.83 -22.65 28.78
C ASN A 226 4.47 -21.86 29.92
N GLU A 227 5.00 -22.56 30.93
CA GLU A 227 5.56 -21.98 32.17
C GLU A 227 6.73 -20.98 31.99
N ARG A 228 7.36 -20.91 30.81
CA ARG A 228 8.51 -20.02 30.56
C ARG A 228 8.13 -18.64 30.01
N VAL A 229 6.88 -18.43 29.61
CA VAL A 229 6.41 -17.18 29.00
C VAL A 229 5.82 -16.20 30.02
N PRO A 230 4.95 -16.63 30.97
CA PRO A 230 4.48 -15.79 32.06
C PRO A 230 5.63 -15.16 32.87
N VAL A 231 5.38 -14.00 33.45
CA VAL A 231 6.39 -13.20 34.15
C VAL A 231 5.89 -12.72 35.51
N ASP A 232 6.82 -12.57 36.46
CA ASP A 232 6.54 -11.98 37.77
C ASP A 232 6.38 -10.45 37.71
N SER A 233 6.97 -9.82 36.68
CA SER A 233 6.85 -8.38 36.44
C SER A 233 6.95 -8.09 34.95
N PHE A 234 5.85 -7.65 34.36
CA PHE A 234 5.81 -7.29 32.94
C PHE A 234 6.72 -6.11 32.64
N HIS A 235 6.66 -5.03 33.43
CA HIS A 235 7.49 -3.85 33.20
C HIS A 235 8.99 -4.17 33.22
N ALA A 236 9.45 -4.97 34.20
CA ALA A 236 10.85 -5.35 34.31
C ALA A 236 11.35 -6.19 33.13
N ARG A 237 10.46 -6.91 32.46
CA ARG A 237 10.78 -7.80 31.34
C ARG A 237 10.57 -7.15 29.98
N PHE A 238 9.51 -6.37 29.81
CA PHE A 238 9.12 -5.77 28.54
C PHE A 238 10.15 -4.73 28.07
N LYS A 239 10.54 -3.77 28.93
CA LYS A 239 11.45 -2.69 28.55
C LYS A 239 12.81 -3.17 28.03
N PRO A 240 13.51 -4.13 28.65
CA PRO A 240 14.74 -4.70 28.09
C PRO A 240 14.52 -5.54 26.83
N ASN A 241 13.34 -6.16 26.69
CA ASN A 241 13.03 -7.03 25.57
C ASN A 241 12.61 -6.25 24.31
N VAL A 242 12.11 -5.02 24.43
CA VAL A 242 11.85 -4.11 23.30
C VAL A 242 13.11 -3.93 22.43
N SER A 243 14.27 -3.66 23.04
CA SER A 243 15.52 -3.52 22.29
C SER A 243 15.91 -4.80 21.53
N LYS A 244 15.63 -5.98 22.09
CA LYS A 244 15.92 -7.26 21.44
C LYS A 244 14.96 -7.54 20.29
N ILE A 245 13.67 -7.19 20.44
CA ILE A 245 12.68 -7.26 19.37
C ILE A 245 13.11 -6.36 18.20
N ASN A 246 13.42 -5.09 18.49
CA ASN A 246 13.83 -4.14 17.46
C ASN A 246 15.12 -4.57 16.75
N ALA A 247 16.11 -5.12 17.48
CA ALA A 247 17.32 -5.66 16.86
C ALA A 247 17.03 -6.77 15.84
N GLN A 248 16.03 -7.64 16.11
CA GLN A 248 15.61 -8.65 15.12
C GLN A 248 14.91 -8.03 13.90
N PHE A 249 14.21 -6.91 14.07
CA PHE A 249 13.60 -6.18 12.95
C PHE A 249 14.59 -5.39 12.11
N GLU A 250 15.69 -4.92 12.70
CA GLU A 250 16.76 -4.22 11.97
C GLU A 250 17.44 -5.11 10.93
N GLU A 251 17.54 -6.41 11.22
CA GLU A 251 18.08 -7.43 10.32
C GLU A 251 17.06 -7.92 9.28
N ALA A 252 15.78 -7.55 9.42
CA ALA A 252 14.71 -7.99 8.55
C ALA A 252 14.56 -7.11 7.29
N HIS A 253 13.63 -7.52 6.41
CA HIS A 253 13.28 -6.74 5.22
C HIS A 253 12.86 -5.31 5.59
N GLU A 254 13.19 -4.34 4.74
CA GLU A 254 12.98 -2.91 5.01
C GLU A 254 11.54 -2.56 5.41
N LEU A 255 10.57 -3.27 4.83
CA LEU A 255 9.14 -3.11 5.13
C LEU A 255 8.81 -3.47 6.60
N VAL A 256 9.42 -4.53 7.14
CA VAL A 256 9.30 -4.87 8.57
C VAL A 256 9.94 -3.78 9.43
N ARG A 257 11.17 -3.38 9.10
CA ARG A 257 11.94 -2.38 9.84
C ARG A 257 11.21 -1.04 9.94
N LYS A 258 10.51 -0.62 8.89
CA LYS A 258 9.80 0.67 8.86
C LYS A 258 8.46 0.67 9.62
N HIS A 259 7.82 -0.49 9.78
CA HIS A 259 6.42 -0.54 10.22
C HIS A 259 6.18 -1.38 11.47
N LEU A 260 7.12 -2.23 11.89
CA LEU A 260 6.92 -3.12 13.05
C LEU A 260 7.74 -2.73 14.28
N VAL A 261 8.70 -1.80 14.14
CA VAL A 261 9.55 -1.33 15.22
C VAL A 261 8.71 -0.69 16.33
N ILE A 262 9.11 -0.98 17.57
CA ILE A 262 8.50 -0.39 18.76
C ILE A 262 9.28 0.88 19.11
N GLU A 263 8.59 2.01 19.10
CA GLU A 263 9.11 3.28 19.60
C GLU A 263 8.69 3.53 21.05
N ARG A 264 9.39 4.46 21.71
CA ARG A 264 9.15 4.82 23.11
C ARG A 264 9.07 6.33 23.27
N ASP A 265 7.99 6.79 23.87
CA ASP A 265 7.86 8.13 24.46
C ASP A 265 7.62 8.00 25.96
N ASN A 266 8.63 8.33 26.77
CA ASN A 266 8.61 8.16 28.23
C ASN A 266 8.26 6.70 28.64
N ASN A 267 7.11 6.49 29.28
CA ASN A 267 6.60 5.18 29.69
C ASN A 267 5.68 4.53 28.65
N ARG A 268 5.41 5.21 27.53
CA ARG A 268 4.55 4.73 26.46
C ARG A 268 5.38 4.08 25.37
N PHE A 269 4.92 2.92 24.93
CA PHE A 269 5.52 2.13 23.86
C PHE A 269 4.47 1.90 22.79
N TYR A 270 4.84 2.09 21.53
CA TYR A 270 3.91 1.97 20.41
C TYR A 270 4.60 1.43 19.16
N ILE A 271 3.84 0.74 18.31
CA ILE A 271 4.33 0.27 17.01
C ILE A 271 4.21 1.40 16.01
N VAL A 272 5.30 1.69 15.29
CA VAL A 272 5.34 2.76 14.28
C VAL A 272 4.37 2.48 13.15
N GLY A 273 3.42 3.38 12.92
CA GLY A 273 2.44 3.21 11.85
C GLY A 273 1.41 2.11 12.11
N TRP A 274 1.13 1.79 13.37
CA TRP A 274 0.07 0.84 13.77
C TRP A 274 -1.28 1.11 13.09
N GLU A 275 -1.65 2.39 12.92
CA GLU A 275 -2.86 2.82 12.22
C GLU A 275 -2.91 2.42 10.74
N LEU A 276 -1.77 2.05 10.13
CA LEU A 276 -1.61 1.62 8.74
C LEU A 276 -1.75 0.10 8.59
N ILE A 277 -1.59 -0.64 9.70
CA ILE A 277 -1.59 -2.11 9.75
C ILE A 277 -3.01 -2.65 9.97
N LEU A 278 -3.91 -1.86 10.57
CA LEU A 278 -5.36 -2.10 10.60
C LEU A 278 -5.98 -1.95 9.20
#